data_AF-A0A924PER7-F1
#
_entry.id   AF-A0A924PER7-F1
#
_cell.length_a   1.000
_cell.length_b   1.000
_cell.length_c   1.000
_cell.angle_alpha   90.00
_cell.angle_beta   90.00
_cell.angle_gamma   90.00
#
_symmetry.space_group_name_H-M   'P 1'
#
loop_
_entity.id
_entity.type
_entity.pdbx_description
1 polymer ?
#
loop_
_entity_poly.entity_id
_entity_poly.type
_entity_poly.pdbx_seq_one_letter_code
_entity_poly.pdbx_strand_id
1 'polypeptide(L)'
;MNFRSKTFTPLLILSLSLISALVLSGRVFAAATASGSSPEEELLLQGATPEQACSFQYLKRLGWRVASGELEVTDGNPCEDDSLAESLAQDKLTIKVPANLRPMERQSALEEIVRLTHGSKSMCAYKHLIRNSVLRATQQLGANARYEFSRHKMKKDRKGVEYDDGKLISMGLFTRGWKKSKTEKGHFGFEVSGKPSRAIDAFYHSSIHGDCAVGIQMAQYATQYELYGKKDFNQAFDSGEIVIGDWEFLGKTHSALQTSDISTIDQKAAEVSKLGQEALVGLSGYINNVNGWDSLDDKADQAENFVITSVSAQAGRNLRTAGGFAKYDVLNVKIWQLLVQANQLGDLVPEIADLRQQIARAEYVGESTQALQNSVTRIEGSDSMIAPLRAQVNELFKDEVYTDIKVYVHPLGIMNFAQHLTRLARMNPRTPYTFNIHPDTTNADLFGRHANYFISECLKSKK
;
A
#
# COMPACT_ATOMS: atom_id res chain seq x y z
N MET A 1 28.75 63.72 30.20
CA MET A 1 29.66 64.16 29.13
C MET A 1 28.98 63.95 27.79
N ASN A 2 28.79 65.03 27.04
CA ASN A 2 28.27 65.04 25.67
C ASN A 2 29.22 64.30 24.72
N PHE A 3 28.70 63.57 23.73
CA PHE A 3 29.01 63.85 22.31
C PHE A 3 28.00 63.18 21.37
N ARG A 4 27.72 63.89 20.27
CA ARG A 4 26.66 63.72 19.27
C ARG A 4 26.90 62.59 18.27
N SER A 5 25.76 62.06 17.79
CA SER A 5 25.40 61.66 16.41
C SER A 5 26.41 60.94 15.51
N LYS A 6 25.99 59.81 14.93
CA LYS A 6 25.67 59.73 13.49
C LYS A 6 24.92 58.43 13.18
N THR A 7 23.84 58.60 12.44
CA THR A 7 23.04 57.60 11.73
C THR A 7 23.90 56.78 10.78
N PHE A 8 23.79 55.45 10.86
CA PHE A 8 24.13 54.53 9.77
C PHE A 8 23.23 53.30 9.84
N THR A 9 22.32 53.19 8.87
CA THR A 9 21.66 51.95 8.47
C THR A 9 22.68 51.16 7.62
N PRO A 10 22.80 49.84 7.79
CA PRO A 10 22.40 49.00 6.65
C PRO A 10 21.79 47.63 7.00
N LEU A 11 20.88 47.24 6.10
CA LEU A 11 20.58 45.89 5.62
C LEU A 11 20.56 44.73 6.63
N LEU A 12 19.37 44.46 7.16
CA LEU A 12 18.98 43.10 7.55
C LEU A 12 18.63 42.33 6.27
N ILE A 13 19.50 41.41 5.85
CA ILE A 13 19.16 40.38 4.87
C ILE A 13 18.30 39.35 5.60
N LEU A 14 16.99 39.58 5.60
CA LEU A 14 15.99 38.57 5.96
C LEU A 14 15.77 37.70 4.73
N SER A 15 16.45 36.56 4.68
CA SER A 15 16.12 35.45 3.79
C SER A 15 14.76 34.86 4.22
N LEU A 16 13.68 35.48 3.76
CA LEU A 16 12.35 34.90 3.78
C LEU A 16 12.28 33.84 2.68
N SER A 17 12.67 32.60 3.00
CA SER A 17 12.25 31.43 2.23
C SER A 17 10.78 31.17 2.51
N LEU A 18 9.90 31.98 1.89
CA LEU A 18 8.51 31.62 1.67
C LEU A 18 8.51 30.41 0.71
N ILE A 19 8.52 29.20 1.27
CA ILE A 19 8.04 28.03 0.54
C ILE A 19 6.52 28.15 0.56
N SER A 20 6.00 28.78 -0.48
CA SER A 20 4.59 28.71 -0.83
C SER A 20 4.22 27.24 -1.00
N ALA A 21 3.52 26.69 -0.01
CA ALA A 21 2.81 25.43 -0.14
C ALA A 21 1.68 25.65 -1.17
N LEU A 22 1.99 25.42 -2.44
CA LEU A 22 0.98 25.23 -3.46
C LEU A 22 0.25 23.93 -3.12
N VAL A 23 -0.94 24.08 -2.54
CA VAL A 23 -1.95 23.03 -2.53
C VAL A 23 -2.32 22.77 -3.99
N LEU A 24 -1.63 21.81 -4.62
CA LEU A 24 -2.04 21.22 -5.90
C LEU A 24 -3.26 20.33 -5.67
N SER A 25 -4.39 20.96 -5.38
CA SER A 25 -5.69 20.33 -5.49
C SER A 25 -5.99 20.06 -6.97
N GLY A 26 -5.97 18.79 -7.37
CA GLY A 26 -6.91 18.29 -8.38
C GLY A 26 -6.63 18.51 -9.87
N ARG A 27 -5.38 18.72 -10.31
CA ARG A 27 -5.01 18.67 -11.74
C ARG A 27 -3.62 18.07 -11.99
N VAL A 28 -3.49 16.75 -11.85
CA VAL A 28 -2.33 15.99 -12.37
C VAL A 28 -2.72 15.02 -13.50
N PHE A 29 -3.99 14.97 -13.91
CA PHE A 29 -4.44 14.09 -15.01
C PHE A 29 -4.96 14.82 -16.25
N ALA A 30 -4.55 16.08 -16.43
CA ALA A 30 -4.81 16.85 -17.64
C ALA A 30 -3.51 17.47 -18.18
N ALA A 31 -2.59 16.63 -18.63
CA ALA A 31 -1.42 17.06 -19.41
C ALA A 31 -0.82 15.88 -20.22
N ALA A 32 -1.63 15.25 -21.09
CA ALA A 32 -1.12 14.44 -22.20
C ALA A 32 -2.17 14.19 -23.32
N THR A 33 -3.17 15.06 -23.50
CA THR A 33 -4.20 14.88 -24.55
C THR A 33 -4.07 15.87 -25.70
N ALA A 34 -2.88 16.43 -25.91
CA ALA A 34 -2.61 17.27 -27.08
C ALA A 34 -1.14 17.14 -27.51
N SER A 35 -0.71 15.92 -27.84
CA SER A 35 0.37 15.74 -28.82
C SER A 35 -0.27 15.15 -30.07
N GLY A 36 -0.05 15.76 -31.22
CA GLY A 36 -0.40 15.15 -32.50
C GLY A 36 0.23 13.75 -32.58
N SER A 37 -0.45 12.83 -33.25
CA SER A 37 0.12 11.52 -33.57
C SER A 37 1.42 11.72 -34.33
N SER A 38 2.47 10.98 -33.95
CA SER A 38 3.71 10.99 -34.74
C SER A 38 3.44 10.29 -36.09
N PRO A 39 4.21 10.61 -37.16
CA PRO A 39 4.08 9.90 -38.44
C PRO A 39 4.18 8.37 -38.30
N GLU A 40 5.00 7.89 -37.38
CA GLU A 40 5.15 6.47 -37.06
C GLU A 40 3.90 5.89 -36.38
N GLU A 41 3.27 6.66 -35.48
CA GLU A 41 1.99 6.26 -34.86
C GLU A 41 0.88 6.17 -35.91
N GLU A 42 0.79 7.13 -36.83
CA GLU A 42 -0.20 7.12 -37.90
C GLU A 42 0.03 5.93 -38.86
N LEU A 43 1.29 5.67 -39.21
CA LEU A 43 1.67 4.54 -40.05
C LEU A 43 1.32 3.20 -39.40
N LEU A 44 1.60 3.05 -38.09
CA LEU A 44 1.28 1.85 -37.32
C LEU A 44 -0.23 1.64 -37.21
N LEU A 45 -0.99 2.70 -36.92
CA LEU A 45 -2.44 2.63 -36.69
C LEU A 45 -3.28 2.64 -37.97
N GLN A 46 -2.66 2.78 -39.15
CA GLN A 46 -3.39 2.76 -40.40
C GLN A 46 -4.04 1.40 -40.66
N GLY A 47 -5.38 1.37 -40.63
CA GLY A 47 -6.18 0.14 -40.76
C GLY A 47 -6.48 -0.56 -39.43
N ALA A 48 -6.07 0.03 -38.30
CA ALA A 48 -6.37 -0.50 -36.97
C ALA A 48 -7.89 -0.50 -36.70
N THR A 49 -8.36 -1.55 -36.03
CA THR A 49 -9.71 -1.55 -35.48
C THR A 49 -9.83 -0.50 -34.36
N PRO A 50 -11.06 -0.05 -34.02
CA PRO A 50 -11.25 0.84 -32.88
C PRO A 50 -10.66 0.31 -31.58
N GLU A 51 -10.71 -1.01 -31.37
CA GLU A 51 -10.14 -1.71 -30.21
C GLU A 51 -8.61 -1.61 -30.20
N GLN A 52 -7.94 -1.99 -31.29
CA GLN A 52 -6.48 -1.87 -31.41
C GLN A 52 -6.01 -0.43 -31.17
N ALA A 53 -6.71 0.54 -31.73
CA ALA A 53 -6.39 1.96 -31.52
C ALA A 53 -6.60 2.40 -30.07
N CYS A 54 -7.60 1.87 -29.36
CA CYS A 54 -7.84 2.18 -27.95
C CYS A 54 -6.85 1.46 -27.01
N SER A 55 -6.48 0.22 -27.33
CA SER A 55 -5.39 -0.52 -26.66
C SER A 55 -4.07 0.24 -26.77
N PHE A 56 -3.75 0.77 -27.94
CA PHE A 56 -2.56 1.60 -28.12
C PHE A 56 -2.60 2.88 -27.28
N GLN A 57 -3.74 3.56 -27.18
CA GLN A 57 -3.90 4.73 -26.30
C GLN A 57 -3.69 4.37 -24.81
N TYR A 58 -4.14 3.18 -24.41
CA TYR A 58 -3.88 2.69 -23.05
C TYR A 58 -2.38 2.42 -22.83
N LEU A 59 -1.71 1.75 -23.78
CA LEU A 59 -0.27 1.54 -23.73
C LEU A 59 0.49 2.87 -23.62
N LYS A 60 0.12 3.90 -24.40
CA LYS A 60 0.71 5.26 -24.29
C LYS A 60 0.56 5.84 -22.90
N ARG A 61 -0.59 5.65 -22.25
CA ARG A 61 -0.80 6.08 -20.85
C ARG A 61 0.11 5.35 -19.87
N LEU A 62 0.45 4.09 -20.15
CA LEU A 62 1.44 3.31 -19.42
C LEU A 62 2.88 3.63 -19.84
N GLY A 63 3.11 4.63 -20.68
CA GLY A 63 4.44 5.07 -21.10
C GLY A 63 4.95 4.43 -22.39
N TRP A 64 4.24 3.48 -22.99
CA TRP A 64 4.69 2.93 -24.27
C TRP A 64 4.76 4.01 -25.34
N ARG A 65 5.83 4.00 -26.13
CA ARG A 65 6.06 4.96 -27.22
C ARG A 65 6.30 4.24 -28.53
N VAL A 66 6.03 4.92 -29.62
CA VAL A 66 6.43 4.49 -30.96
C VAL A 66 7.66 5.28 -31.39
N ALA A 67 8.64 4.62 -31.98
CA ALA A 67 9.85 5.22 -32.50
C ALA A 67 10.12 4.75 -33.93
N SER A 68 10.91 5.51 -34.69
CA SER A 68 11.39 5.07 -36.00
C SER A 68 12.50 4.02 -35.84
N GLY A 69 12.48 2.95 -36.64
CA GLY A 69 13.51 1.90 -36.61
C GLY A 69 13.06 0.62 -37.29
N GLU A 70 13.87 -0.45 -37.20
CA GLU A 70 13.41 -1.78 -37.60
C GLU A 70 12.25 -2.23 -36.70
N LEU A 71 11.32 -3.03 -37.23
CA LEU A 71 10.16 -3.47 -36.45
C LEU A 71 10.63 -4.32 -35.26
N GLU A 72 10.54 -3.73 -34.07
CA GLU A 72 11.04 -4.31 -32.83
C GLU A 72 10.17 -3.84 -31.67
N VAL A 73 9.83 -4.75 -30.78
CA VAL A 73 9.25 -4.41 -29.48
C VAL A 73 10.35 -4.53 -28.44
N THR A 74 10.74 -3.40 -27.85
CA THR A 74 11.67 -3.38 -26.71
C THR A 74 10.85 -3.30 -25.43
N ASP A 75 10.82 -4.40 -24.68
CA ASP A 75 9.97 -4.60 -23.49
C ASP A 75 10.81 -4.98 -22.25
N GLY A 76 11.60 -4.03 -21.76
CA GLY A 76 12.47 -4.18 -20.58
C GLY A 76 11.69 -4.53 -19.30
N ASN A 77 12.28 -4.34 -18.12
CA ASN A 77 11.60 -4.70 -16.88
C ASN A 77 11.23 -3.46 -16.04
N PRO A 78 10.06 -2.80 -16.30
CA PRO A 78 9.66 -1.62 -15.54
C PRO A 78 9.51 -1.89 -14.03
N CYS A 79 9.31 -3.15 -13.62
CA CYS A 79 9.21 -3.48 -12.21
C CYS A 79 10.56 -3.37 -11.46
N GLU A 80 11.68 -3.34 -12.19
CA GLU A 80 13.03 -3.14 -11.64
C GLU A 80 13.48 -1.69 -11.66
N ASP A 81 12.73 -0.80 -12.30
CA ASP A 81 13.05 0.62 -12.39
C ASP A 81 12.43 1.38 -11.20
N ASP A 82 13.06 2.48 -10.78
CA ASP A 82 12.56 3.28 -9.65
C ASP A 82 11.33 4.11 -10.03
N SER A 83 11.14 4.36 -11.32
CA SER A 83 10.00 5.09 -11.86
C SER A 83 9.72 4.71 -13.31
N LEU A 84 8.49 4.97 -13.77
CA LEU A 84 8.16 4.84 -15.19
C LEU A 84 9.03 5.75 -16.07
N ALA A 85 9.40 6.94 -15.60
CA ALA A 85 10.25 7.86 -16.35
C ALA A 85 11.65 7.28 -16.64
N GLU A 86 12.19 6.48 -15.72
CA GLU A 86 13.44 5.76 -15.94
C GLU A 86 13.29 4.68 -17.03
N SER A 87 12.19 3.91 -17.00
CA SER A 87 11.90 2.93 -18.07
C SER A 87 11.85 3.60 -19.45
N LEU A 88 11.29 4.80 -19.53
CA LEU A 88 11.23 5.59 -20.76
C LEU A 88 12.59 6.08 -21.22
N ALA A 89 13.43 6.56 -20.29
CA ALA A 89 14.77 7.03 -20.60
C ALA A 89 15.70 5.90 -21.10
N GLN A 90 15.38 4.65 -20.76
CA GLN A 90 16.11 3.45 -21.19
C GLN A 90 15.43 2.72 -22.36
N ASP A 91 14.45 3.34 -23.00
CA ASP A 91 13.74 2.81 -24.17
C ASP A 91 13.03 1.46 -23.93
N LYS A 92 12.78 1.09 -22.66
CA LYS A 92 12.26 -0.22 -22.22
C LYS A 92 10.78 -0.47 -22.56
N LEU A 93 10.08 0.52 -23.09
CA LEU A 93 8.66 0.45 -23.47
C LEU A 93 8.49 1.08 -24.85
N THR A 94 9.14 0.52 -25.86
CA THR A 94 9.19 1.09 -27.22
C THR A 94 8.72 0.09 -28.26
N ILE A 95 7.87 0.54 -29.18
CA ILE A 95 7.55 -0.15 -30.43
C ILE A 95 8.25 0.61 -31.56
N LYS A 96 9.31 0.03 -32.13
CA LYS A 96 9.99 0.62 -33.29
C LYS A 96 9.23 0.24 -34.56
N VAL A 97 9.07 1.21 -35.46
CA VAL A 97 8.30 1.05 -36.69
C VAL A 97 9.11 1.59 -37.87
N PRO A 98 9.32 0.80 -38.93
CA PRO A 98 10.05 1.24 -40.10
C PRO A 98 9.18 2.14 -40.99
N ALA A 99 9.80 3.12 -41.66
CA ALA A 99 9.10 4.04 -42.56
C ALA A 99 8.38 3.32 -43.71
N ASN A 100 8.82 2.12 -44.08
CA ASN A 100 8.25 1.26 -45.13
C ASN A 100 7.48 0.06 -44.57
N LEU A 101 6.86 0.19 -43.38
CA LEU A 101 6.08 -0.88 -42.72
C LEU A 101 5.06 -1.51 -43.68
N ARG A 102 5.25 -2.80 -44.00
CA ARG A 102 4.38 -3.52 -44.93
C ARG A 102 3.04 -3.84 -44.27
N PRO A 103 1.94 -4.00 -45.04
CA PRO A 103 0.62 -4.27 -44.48
C PRO A 103 0.54 -5.49 -43.54
N MET A 104 1.24 -6.59 -43.88
CA MET A 104 1.27 -7.78 -43.01
C MET A 104 2.03 -7.54 -41.71
N GLU A 105 3.18 -6.85 -41.77
CA GLU A 105 3.98 -6.49 -40.59
C GLU A 105 3.21 -5.55 -39.66
N ARG A 106 2.45 -4.62 -40.26
CA ARG A 106 1.56 -3.73 -39.52
C ARG A 106 0.47 -4.50 -38.79
N GLN A 107 -0.19 -5.44 -39.46
CA GLN A 107 -1.23 -6.25 -38.82
C GLN A 107 -0.66 -7.04 -37.64
N SER A 108 0.51 -7.66 -37.79
CA SER A 108 1.19 -8.34 -36.68
C SER A 108 1.56 -7.39 -35.55
N ALA A 109 2.02 -6.17 -35.84
CA ALA A 109 2.31 -5.16 -34.82
C ALA A 109 1.05 -4.68 -34.08
N LEU A 110 -0.11 -4.62 -34.76
CA LEU A 110 -1.39 -4.28 -34.15
C LEU A 110 -1.94 -5.39 -33.25
N GLU A 111 -1.72 -6.66 -33.60
CA GLU A 111 -2.01 -7.81 -32.73
C GLU A 111 -1.11 -7.80 -31.49
N GLU A 112 0.16 -7.45 -31.68
CA GLU A 112 1.13 -7.31 -30.61
C GLU A 112 0.75 -6.19 -29.63
N ILE A 113 0.22 -5.06 -30.10
CA ILE A 113 -0.34 -4.00 -29.24
C ILE A 113 -1.41 -4.55 -28.28
N VAL A 114 -2.31 -5.40 -28.77
CA VAL A 114 -3.36 -6.00 -27.93
C VAL A 114 -2.74 -6.94 -26.90
N ARG A 115 -1.76 -7.76 -27.31
CA ARG A 115 -1.03 -8.65 -26.39
C ARG A 115 -0.30 -7.87 -25.29
N LEU A 116 0.43 -6.82 -25.66
CA LEU A 116 1.17 -5.97 -24.73
C LEU A 116 0.26 -5.27 -23.73
N THR A 117 -0.98 -4.95 -24.12
CA THR A 117 -1.95 -4.26 -23.24
C THR A 117 -2.26 -5.05 -21.97
N HIS A 118 -2.28 -6.38 -22.07
CA HIS A 118 -2.54 -7.28 -20.94
C HIS A 118 -1.27 -8.02 -20.46
N GLY A 119 -0.12 -7.69 -21.02
CA GLY A 119 1.16 -8.33 -20.69
C GLY A 119 1.74 -7.90 -19.34
N SER A 120 2.64 -8.72 -18.81
CA SER A 120 3.34 -8.47 -17.53
C SER A 120 4.11 -7.14 -17.52
N LYS A 121 4.62 -6.69 -18.66
CA LYS A 121 5.36 -5.42 -18.78
C LYS A 121 4.45 -4.20 -18.56
N SER A 122 3.25 -4.24 -19.13
CA SER A 122 2.21 -3.23 -18.89
C SER A 122 1.65 -3.31 -17.47
N MET A 123 1.57 -4.51 -16.88
CA MET A 123 1.24 -4.67 -15.46
C MET A 123 2.30 -3.99 -14.57
N CYS A 124 3.60 -4.12 -14.89
CA CYS A 124 4.66 -3.41 -14.19
C CYS A 124 4.58 -1.89 -14.33
N ALA A 125 4.31 -1.39 -15.54
CA ALA A 125 4.08 0.04 -15.75
C ALA A 125 2.84 0.55 -14.99
N TYR A 126 1.78 -0.25 -14.92
CA TYR A 126 0.60 0.02 -14.10
C TYR A 126 0.91 0.08 -12.61
N LYS A 127 1.86 -0.73 -12.12
CA LYS A 127 2.26 -0.69 -10.71
C LYS A 127 2.87 0.65 -10.28
N HIS A 128 3.59 1.34 -11.17
CA HIS A 128 4.04 2.71 -10.94
C HIS A 128 2.87 3.70 -10.76
N LEU A 129 1.74 3.48 -11.45
CA LEU A 129 0.51 4.26 -11.22
C LEU A 129 -0.14 3.92 -9.87
N ILE A 130 -0.09 2.64 -9.48
CA ILE A 130 -0.57 2.16 -8.18
C ILE A 130 0.23 2.76 -7.04
N ARG A 131 1.57 2.83 -7.12
CA ARG A 131 2.43 3.42 -6.08
C ARG A 131 1.93 4.78 -5.61
N ASN A 132 1.67 5.68 -6.55
CA ASN A 132 1.17 7.02 -6.21
C ASN A 132 -0.22 6.99 -5.58
N SER A 133 -1.07 6.07 -6.04
CA SER A 133 -2.47 5.96 -5.60
C SER A 133 -2.58 5.31 -4.22
N VAL A 134 -1.79 4.26 -3.94
CA VAL A 134 -1.73 3.62 -2.63
C VAL A 134 -1.15 4.57 -1.59
N LEU A 135 -0.14 5.37 -1.94
CA LEU A 135 0.42 6.36 -1.04
C LEU A 135 -0.61 7.43 -0.65
N ARG A 136 -1.31 8.02 -1.64
CA ARG A 136 -2.39 8.99 -1.36
C ARG A 136 -3.51 8.39 -0.52
N ALA A 137 -3.96 7.19 -0.86
CA ALA A 137 -5.05 6.52 -0.16
C ALA A 137 -4.69 6.25 1.30
N THR A 138 -3.52 5.66 1.54
CA THR A 138 -3.06 5.27 2.88
C THR A 138 -2.71 6.48 3.75
N GLN A 139 -2.17 7.55 3.17
CA GLN A 139 -1.98 8.82 3.88
C GLN A 139 -3.31 9.44 4.32
N GLN A 140 -4.32 9.47 3.44
CA GLN A 140 -5.63 10.01 3.80
C GLN A 140 -6.35 9.16 4.85
N LEU A 141 -6.29 7.83 4.74
CA LEU A 141 -6.86 6.92 5.75
C LEU A 141 -6.14 7.06 7.09
N GLY A 142 -4.81 7.13 7.10
CA GLY A 142 -4.01 7.33 8.31
C GLY A 142 -4.20 8.72 8.94
N ALA A 143 -4.55 9.74 8.14
CA ALA A 143 -4.82 11.09 8.63
C ALA A 143 -6.23 11.25 9.23
N ASN A 144 -7.12 10.25 9.10
CA ASN A 144 -8.45 10.33 9.69
C ASN A 144 -8.39 10.14 11.22
N ALA A 145 -8.17 11.23 11.95
CA ALA A 145 -8.17 11.26 13.42
C ALA A 145 -9.51 10.88 14.08
N ARG A 146 -10.57 10.71 13.29
CA ARG A 146 -11.90 10.29 13.77
C ARG A 146 -12.13 8.79 13.59
N TYR A 147 -11.16 8.05 13.05
CA TYR A 147 -11.22 6.60 13.03
C TYR A 147 -10.92 6.04 14.42
N GLU A 148 -11.82 5.21 14.93
CA GLU A 148 -11.67 4.51 16.20
C GLU A 148 -11.44 3.02 15.93
N PHE A 149 -10.27 2.52 16.33
CA PHE A 149 -9.94 1.12 16.18
C PHE A 149 -10.70 0.25 17.21
N SER A 150 -11.39 -0.76 16.70
CA SER A 150 -12.07 -1.79 17.48
C SER A 150 -11.04 -2.74 18.09
N ARG A 151 -10.45 -2.37 19.23
CA ARG A 151 -9.79 -3.35 20.09
C ARG A 151 -10.89 -4.29 20.59
N HIS A 152 -10.89 -5.54 20.15
CA HIS A 152 -11.90 -6.53 20.52
C HIS A 152 -12.04 -6.58 22.05
N LYS A 153 -13.07 -5.93 22.62
CA LYS A 153 -13.37 -6.03 24.05
C LYS A 153 -14.19 -7.29 24.26
N MET A 154 -13.48 -8.41 24.40
CA MET A 154 -14.05 -9.67 24.86
C MET A 154 -14.75 -9.44 26.20
N LYS A 155 -16.08 -9.46 26.22
CA LYS A 155 -16.84 -9.44 27.49
C LYS A 155 -17.13 -10.88 27.89
N LYS A 156 -16.72 -11.22 29.11
CA LYS A 156 -17.17 -12.44 29.80
C LYS A 156 -18.59 -12.22 30.30
N ASP A 157 -19.52 -13.08 29.91
CA ASP A 157 -20.83 -13.12 30.57
C ASP A 157 -20.76 -13.88 31.91
N ARG A 158 -21.87 -13.88 32.67
CA ARG A 158 -21.98 -14.57 33.96
C ARG A 158 -21.88 -16.11 33.85
N LYS A 159 -21.85 -16.68 32.65
CA LYS A 159 -21.73 -18.12 32.39
C LYS A 159 -20.34 -18.51 31.90
N GLY A 160 -19.40 -17.56 31.84
CA GLY A 160 -18.03 -17.81 31.42
C GLY A 160 -17.88 -17.97 29.90
N VAL A 161 -18.90 -17.59 29.12
CA VAL A 161 -18.82 -17.61 27.66
C VAL A 161 -18.35 -16.24 27.19
N GLU A 162 -17.32 -16.27 26.32
CA GLU A 162 -16.78 -15.08 25.67
C GLU A 162 -17.66 -14.74 24.46
N TYR A 163 -18.27 -13.56 24.46
CA TYR A 163 -19.05 -13.07 23.32
C TYR A 163 -18.52 -11.71 22.84
N ASP A 164 -18.39 -11.61 21.52
CA ASP A 164 -18.27 -10.38 20.77
C ASP A 164 -19.58 -9.59 20.90
N ASP A 165 -19.54 -8.33 21.35
CA ASP A 165 -20.75 -7.50 21.34
C ASP A 165 -21.12 -7.02 19.91
N GLY A 166 -20.42 -7.52 18.89
CA GLY A 166 -20.86 -7.57 17.49
C GLY A 166 -21.09 -6.20 16.89
N LYS A 167 -20.62 -5.14 17.56
CA LYS A 167 -20.61 -3.77 17.05
C LYS A 167 -19.37 -3.59 16.18
N LEU A 168 -19.19 -4.50 15.23
CA LEU A 168 -18.07 -4.51 14.30
C LEU A 168 -17.94 -3.18 13.55
N ILE A 169 -19.02 -2.40 13.44
CA ILE A 169 -19.04 -1.05 12.86
C ILE A 169 -20.18 -0.25 13.53
N SER A 170 -19.92 1.01 13.90
CA SER A 170 -20.92 1.90 14.51
C SER A 170 -22.01 2.33 13.53
N MET A 171 -23.11 2.89 14.06
CA MET A 171 -24.22 3.43 13.25
C MET A 171 -23.79 4.50 12.21
N GLY A 172 -22.57 5.03 12.32
CA GLY A 172 -22.03 6.07 11.44
C GLY A 172 -21.84 5.64 9.98
N LEU A 173 -21.64 4.35 9.68
CA LEU A 173 -21.49 3.90 8.29
C LEU A 173 -22.81 3.90 7.52
N PHE A 174 -23.94 3.60 8.18
CA PHE A 174 -25.26 3.56 7.52
C PHE A 174 -25.67 4.88 6.88
N THR A 175 -25.31 6.00 7.51
CA THR A 175 -25.61 7.35 6.99
C THR A 175 -24.64 7.82 5.91
N ARG A 176 -23.64 7.00 5.57
CA ARG A 176 -22.48 7.39 4.75
C ARG A 176 -22.26 6.47 3.55
N GLY A 177 -23.33 5.83 3.09
CA GLY A 177 -23.32 5.04 1.85
C GLY A 177 -23.05 3.56 2.05
N TRP A 178 -23.16 3.04 3.28
CA TRP A 178 -23.03 1.62 3.59
C TRP A 178 -24.35 1.05 4.11
N LYS A 179 -24.61 -0.22 3.84
CA LYS A 179 -25.70 -1.00 4.43
C LYS A 179 -25.11 -2.25 5.06
N LYS A 180 -25.68 -2.67 6.20
CA LYS A 180 -25.32 -3.94 6.83
C LYS A 180 -25.88 -5.08 5.99
N SER A 181 -25.09 -6.12 5.84
CA SER A 181 -25.44 -7.35 5.14
C SER A 181 -24.99 -8.55 5.97
N LYS A 182 -25.54 -9.71 5.64
CA LYS A 182 -25.30 -10.96 6.35
C LYS A 182 -25.37 -12.12 5.39
N THR A 183 -24.42 -13.05 5.46
CA THR A 183 -24.48 -14.31 4.70
C THR A 183 -25.53 -15.26 5.30
N GLU A 184 -25.95 -16.25 4.51
CA GLU A 184 -26.84 -17.33 4.98
C GLU A 184 -26.32 -18.02 6.26
N LYS A 185 -24.99 -18.16 6.38
CA LYS A 185 -24.33 -18.86 7.48
C LYS A 185 -24.17 -18.06 8.77
N GLY A 186 -24.41 -16.75 8.77
CA GLY A 186 -24.24 -15.97 10.00
C GLY A 186 -23.32 -14.77 9.91
N HIS A 187 -22.37 -14.79 8.96
CA HIS A 187 -21.29 -13.80 8.90
C HIS A 187 -21.81 -12.42 8.54
N PHE A 188 -21.33 -11.40 9.23
CA PHE A 188 -21.79 -10.03 9.07
C PHE A 188 -20.76 -9.19 8.32
N GLY A 189 -21.25 -8.25 7.52
CA GLY A 189 -20.43 -7.22 6.91
C GLY A 189 -21.26 -6.08 6.38
N PHE A 190 -20.65 -5.28 5.51
CA PHE A 190 -21.24 -4.08 4.95
C PHE A 190 -20.97 -4.00 3.45
N GLU A 191 -22.00 -3.60 2.73
CA GLU A 191 -21.96 -3.36 1.30
C GLU A 191 -22.26 -1.89 1.04
N VAL A 192 -21.85 -1.38 -0.11
CA VAL A 192 -22.23 -0.03 -0.51
C VAL A 192 -23.72 0.03 -0.84
N SER A 193 -24.40 1.07 -0.34
CA SER A 193 -25.84 1.33 -0.56
C SER A 193 -26.11 2.44 -1.58
N GLY A 194 -25.06 2.96 -2.23
CA GLY A 194 -25.14 4.08 -3.17
C GLY A 194 -23.91 4.15 -4.09
N LYS A 195 -23.34 5.34 -4.28
CA LYS A 195 -22.15 5.50 -5.12
C LYS A 195 -20.90 4.98 -4.39
N PRO A 196 -20.12 4.05 -4.98
CA PRO A 196 -18.85 3.56 -4.43
C PRO A 196 -17.94 4.66 -3.87
N SER A 197 -17.70 5.71 -4.66
CA SER A 197 -16.85 6.84 -4.25
C SER A 197 -17.28 7.51 -2.94
N ARG A 198 -18.60 7.64 -2.68
CA ARG A 198 -19.10 8.25 -1.45
C ARG A 198 -18.80 7.37 -0.23
N ALA A 199 -18.85 6.06 -0.43
CA ALA A 199 -18.57 5.09 0.61
C ALA A 199 -17.08 5.11 0.99
N ILE A 200 -16.18 5.27 0.02
CA ILE A 200 -14.74 5.46 0.24
C ILE A 200 -14.44 6.82 0.87
N ASP A 201 -14.98 7.92 0.32
CA ASP A 201 -14.82 9.30 0.86
C ASP A 201 -15.18 9.37 2.36
N ALA A 202 -16.15 8.56 2.81
CA ALA A 202 -16.53 8.50 4.22
C ALA A 202 -15.38 8.09 5.14
N PHE A 203 -14.54 7.15 4.71
CA PHE A 203 -13.39 6.66 5.49
C PHE A 203 -12.26 7.68 5.63
N TYR A 204 -12.18 8.68 4.75
CA TYR A 204 -11.19 9.75 4.86
C TYR A 204 -11.56 10.84 5.88
N HIS A 205 -12.85 11.05 6.14
CA HIS A 205 -13.30 12.29 6.82
C HIS A 205 -14.26 12.09 7.98
N SER A 206 -14.80 10.88 8.13
CA SER A 206 -15.90 10.61 9.06
C SER A 206 -15.46 9.79 10.25
N SER A 207 -16.26 9.84 11.32
CA SER A 207 -16.08 8.97 12.48
C SER A 207 -16.45 7.53 12.13
N ILE A 208 -15.45 6.70 11.89
CA ILE A 208 -15.60 5.28 11.54
C ILE A 208 -15.08 4.44 12.71
N HIS A 209 -15.72 3.30 12.93
CA HIS A 209 -15.28 2.31 13.90
C HIS A 209 -15.07 0.99 13.16
N GLY A 210 -13.91 0.36 13.30
CA GLY A 210 -13.60 -0.90 12.63
C GLY A 210 -12.26 -1.50 13.08
N ASP A 211 -11.98 -2.70 12.57
CA ASP A 211 -10.76 -3.44 12.87
C ASP A 211 -9.72 -3.37 11.73
N CYS A 212 -8.64 -4.14 11.89
CA CYS A 212 -7.55 -4.17 10.92
C CYS A 212 -7.94 -4.80 9.58
N ALA A 213 -8.92 -5.73 9.55
CA ALA A 213 -9.42 -6.34 8.32
C ALA A 213 -10.21 -5.31 7.48
N VAL A 214 -11.07 -4.52 8.13
CA VAL A 214 -11.75 -3.39 7.47
C VAL A 214 -10.73 -2.38 6.96
N GLY A 215 -9.69 -2.09 7.75
CA GLY A 215 -8.63 -1.14 7.38
C GLY A 215 -7.88 -1.53 6.10
N ILE A 216 -7.47 -2.79 5.95
CA ILE A 216 -6.76 -3.27 4.76
C ILE A 216 -7.67 -3.30 3.52
N GLN A 217 -8.90 -3.79 3.66
CA GLN A 217 -9.87 -3.82 2.57
C GLN A 217 -10.15 -2.39 2.07
N MET A 218 -10.33 -1.45 3.00
CA MET A 218 -10.50 -0.05 2.66
C MET A 218 -9.27 0.54 1.96
N ALA A 219 -8.05 0.23 2.41
CA ALA A 219 -6.83 0.69 1.75
C ALA A 219 -6.74 0.20 0.29
N GLN A 220 -7.16 -1.03 0.01
CA GLN A 220 -7.19 -1.57 -1.35
C GLN A 220 -8.25 -0.87 -2.23
N TYR A 221 -9.49 -0.72 -1.77
CA TYR A 221 -10.51 0.03 -2.52
C TYR A 221 -10.15 1.50 -2.71
N ALA A 222 -9.63 2.13 -1.66
CA ALA A 222 -9.19 3.52 -1.68
C ALA A 222 -8.04 3.74 -2.67
N THR A 223 -7.14 2.76 -2.83
CA THR A 223 -6.10 2.80 -3.88
C THR A 223 -6.71 2.85 -5.27
N GLN A 224 -7.75 2.05 -5.53
CA GLN A 224 -8.47 2.08 -6.81
C GLN A 224 -9.26 3.38 -6.97
N TYR A 225 -9.90 3.88 -5.91
CA TYR A 225 -10.56 5.19 -5.92
C TYR A 225 -9.60 6.33 -6.31
N GLU A 226 -8.40 6.34 -5.74
CA GLU A 226 -7.34 7.32 -6.04
C GLU A 226 -6.73 7.16 -7.44
N LEU A 227 -6.77 5.96 -8.01
CA LEU A 227 -6.28 5.66 -9.35
C LEU A 227 -7.26 6.12 -10.44
N TYR A 228 -8.53 5.73 -10.31
CA TYR A 228 -9.57 6.05 -11.29
C TYR A 228 -10.08 7.49 -11.11
N GLY A 229 -10.07 8.00 -9.88
CA GLY A 229 -10.77 9.22 -9.52
C GLY A 229 -12.27 9.00 -9.38
N LYS A 230 -12.95 9.96 -8.76
CA LYS A 230 -14.33 9.81 -8.28
C LYS A 230 -15.35 9.39 -9.33
N LYS A 231 -15.32 9.99 -10.52
CA LYS A 231 -16.30 9.72 -11.58
C LYS A 231 -16.12 8.29 -12.08
N ASP A 232 -14.90 7.98 -12.51
CA ASP A 232 -14.56 6.75 -13.20
C ASP A 232 -14.60 5.56 -12.24
N PHE A 233 -14.27 5.75 -10.97
CA PHE A 233 -14.43 4.71 -9.94
C PHE A 233 -15.89 4.26 -9.80
N ASN A 234 -16.87 5.17 -9.89
CA ASN A 234 -18.29 4.79 -9.84
C ASN A 234 -18.78 4.09 -11.12
N GLN A 235 -18.00 4.13 -12.20
CA GLN A 235 -18.34 3.47 -13.46
C GLN A 235 -17.63 2.13 -13.59
N ALA A 236 -16.41 2.02 -13.03
CA ALA A 236 -15.59 0.82 -13.09
C ALA A 236 -15.93 -0.21 -12.00
N PHE A 237 -16.62 0.21 -10.93
CA PHE A 237 -17.01 -0.65 -9.81
C PHE A 237 -18.48 -0.51 -9.51
N ASP A 238 -19.15 -1.64 -9.38
CA ASP A 238 -20.52 -1.70 -8.90
C ASP A 238 -20.57 -1.62 -7.37
N SER A 239 -21.68 -1.09 -6.83
CA SER A 239 -21.87 -1.01 -5.38
C SER A 239 -21.79 -2.36 -4.66
N GLY A 240 -22.22 -3.45 -5.32
CA GLY A 240 -22.15 -4.81 -4.77
C GLY A 240 -20.74 -5.41 -4.76
N GLU A 241 -19.79 -4.78 -5.46
CA GLU A 241 -18.38 -5.21 -5.48
C GLU A 241 -17.56 -4.56 -4.37
N ILE A 242 -18.10 -3.52 -3.71
CA ILE A 242 -17.43 -2.82 -2.62
C ILE A 242 -18.02 -3.30 -1.31
N VAL A 243 -17.30 -4.24 -0.69
CA VAL A 243 -17.76 -4.99 0.46
C VAL A 243 -16.67 -5.02 1.52
N ILE A 244 -17.04 -4.78 2.78
CA ILE A 244 -16.15 -4.89 3.95
C ILE A 244 -16.73 -5.81 5.02
N GLY A 245 -15.87 -6.55 5.70
CA GLY A 245 -16.27 -7.52 6.74
C GLY A 245 -15.17 -8.51 7.07
N ASP A 246 -15.53 -9.57 7.80
CA ASP A 246 -14.60 -10.70 7.99
C ASP A 246 -14.33 -11.43 6.66
N TRP A 247 -13.23 -12.18 6.60
CA TRP A 247 -12.82 -12.87 5.37
C TRP A 247 -13.84 -13.93 4.91
N GLU A 248 -14.61 -14.53 5.84
CA GLU A 248 -15.66 -15.50 5.49
C GLU A 248 -16.86 -14.83 4.80
N PHE A 249 -17.22 -13.63 5.25
CA PHE A 249 -18.23 -12.77 4.64
C PHE A 249 -17.79 -12.34 3.24
N LEU A 250 -16.54 -11.85 3.10
CA LEU A 250 -15.99 -11.51 1.79
C LEU A 250 -16.06 -12.72 0.86
N GLY A 251 -15.68 -13.91 1.35
CA GLY A 251 -15.70 -15.24 0.70
C GLY A 251 -17.02 -15.69 0.07
N LYS A 252 -18.10 -14.95 0.34
CA LYS A 252 -19.46 -15.26 -0.11
C LYS A 252 -20.10 -14.10 -0.86
N THR A 253 -19.31 -13.09 -1.23
CA THR A 253 -19.79 -11.87 -1.90
C THR A 253 -19.14 -11.72 -3.27
N HIS A 254 -19.64 -10.78 -4.07
CA HIS A 254 -19.02 -10.39 -5.34
C HIS A 254 -17.92 -9.34 -5.15
N SER A 255 -17.24 -9.35 -4.00
CA SER A 255 -16.21 -8.37 -3.66
C SER A 255 -15.11 -8.31 -4.71
N ALA A 256 -14.76 -7.11 -5.18
CA ALA A 256 -13.64 -6.90 -6.11
C ALA A 256 -12.27 -7.15 -5.46
N LEU A 257 -12.23 -7.45 -4.15
CA LEU A 257 -11.02 -7.84 -3.43
C LEU A 257 -10.86 -9.37 -3.29
N GLN A 258 -11.73 -10.17 -3.91
CA GLN A 258 -11.57 -11.63 -3.94
C GLN A 258 -11.07 -12.11 -5.30
N THR A 259 -10.14 -13.08 -5.28
CA THR A 259 -9.78 -13.88 -6.45
C THR A 259 -10.06 -15.37 -6.16
N SER A 260 -10.06 -16.18 -7.22
CA SER A 260 -10.14 -17.64 -7.14
C SER A 260 -8.77 -18.33 -7.00
N ASP A 261 -7.69 -17.59 -6.78
CA ASP A 261 -6.31 -18.10 -6.88
C ASP A 261 -5.76 -18.53 -5.51
N ILE A 262 -5.65 -19.85 -5.31
CA ILE A 262 -5.28 -20.49 -4.04
C ILE A 262 -3.79 -20.87 -4.04
N SER A 263 -2.91 -19.99 -4.53
CA SER A 263 -1.47 -20.21 -4.34
C SER A 263 -1.11 -20.08 -2.85
N THR A 264 -0.10 -20.82 -2.39
CA THR A 264 0.30 -20.74 -0.98
C THR A 264 1.03 -19.40 -0.72
N ILE A 265 0.91 -18.92 0.51
CA ILE A 265 1.28 -17.57 0.94
C ILE A 265 2.75 -17.21 0.63
N ASP A 266 3.70 -18.11 0.92
CA ASP A 266 5.13 -17.90 0.68
C ASP A 266 5.52 -17.92 -0.80
N GLN A 267 4.84 -18.77 -1.58
CA GLN A 267 5.06 -18.86 -3.02
C GLN A 267 4.75 -17.51 -3.68
N LYS A 268 3.76 -16.77 -3.18
CA LYS A 268 3.38 -15.47 -3.74
C LYS A 268 4.46 -14.40 -3.58
N ALA A 269 5.07 -14.28 -2.39
CA ALA A 269 6.16 -13.31 -2.18
C ALA A 269 7.39 -13.66 -3.04
N ALA A 270 7.72 -14.94 -3.14
CA ALA A 270 8.81 -15.44 -3.99
C ALA A 270 8.56 -15.21 -5.49
N GLU A 271 7.33 -15.44 -5.95
CA GLU A 271 6.94 -15.25 -7.35
C GLU A 271 6.92 -13.78 -7.74
N VAL A 272 6.29 -12.93 -6.93
CA VAL A 272 6.16 -11.51 -7.25
C VAL A 272 7.51 -10.80 -7.17
N SER A 273 8.36 -11.14 -6.19
CA SER A 273 9.69 -10.53 -6.08
C SER A 273 10.60 -10.82 -7.28
N LYS A 274 10.38 -11.91 -8.03
CA LYS A 274 11.10 -12.18 -9.30
C LYS A 274 10.82 -11.15 -10.38
N LEU A 275 9.63 -10.54 -10.37
CA LEU A 275 9.25 -9.52 -11.35
C LEU A 275 10.01 -8.20 -11.11
N GLY A 276 10.29 -7.86 -9.86
CA GLY A 276 10.99 -6.63 -9.46
C GLY A 276 10.31 -5.96 -8.27
N GLN A 277 10.96 -4.97 -7.66
CA GLN A 277 10.46 -4.29 -6.45
C GLN A 277 9.07 -3.68 -6.65
N GLU A 278 8.78 -3.13 -7.82
CA GLU A 278 7.53 -2.43 -8.05
C GLU A 278 6.32 -3.37 -8.10
N ALA A 279 6.54 -4.64 -8.45
CA ALA A 279 5.49 -5.64 -8.51
C ALA A 279 4.85 -5.87 -7.12
N LEU A 280 5.62 -5.65 -6.04
CA LEU A 280 5.19 -5.80 -4.66
C LEU A 280 4.27 -4.66 -4.19
N VAL A 281 4.37 -3.48 -4.81
CA VAL A 281 3.61 -2.30 -4.37
C VAL A 281 2.11 -2.51 -4.54
N GLY A 282 1.34 -2.13 -3.52
CA GLY A 282 -0.10 -2.34 -3.46
C GLY A 282 -0.53 -3.78 -3.17
N LEU A 283 0.40 -4.71 -2.89
CA LEU A 283 0.03 -6.01 -2.33
C LEU A 283 -0.41 -5.87 -0.87
N SER A 284 -1.45 -6.62 -0.53
CA SER A 284 -1.91 -6.84 0.83
C SER A 284 -1.19 -8.03 1.46
N GLY A 285 -0.89 -7.94 2.74
CA GLY A 285 -0.26 -9.00 3.52
C GLY A 285 -0.59 -8.90 4.99
N TYR A 286 0.08 -9.71 5.80
CA TYR A 286 -0.07 -9.68 7.24
C TYR A 286 1.19 -10.13 7.97
N ILE A 287 1.35 -9.62 9.19
CA ILE A 287 2.33 -10.07 10.17
C ILE A 287 1.57 -10.93 11.18
N ASN A 288 1.95 -12.20 11.38
CA ASN A 288 1.19 -13.11 12.27
C ASN A 288 2.06 -13.70 13.38
N ASN A 289 1.44 -14.00 14.51
CA ASN A 289 2.09 -14.75 15.58
C ASN A 289 2.34 -16.22 15.17
N VAL A 290 3.43 -16.80 15.68
CA VAL A 290 3.83 -18.19 15.40
C VAL A 290 3.25 -19.18 16.41
N ASN A 291 3.23 -18.81 17.69
CA ASN A 291 2.92 -19.75 18.78
C ASN A 291 1.41 -19.88 19.08
N GLY A 292 0.56 -19.20 18.30
CA GLY A 292 -0.90 -19.29 18.42
C GLY A 292 -1.49 -18.46 19.57
N TRP A 293 -2.80 -18.54 19.71
CA TRP A 293 -3.59 -17.66 20.57
C TRP A 293 -3.19 -17.64 22.05
N ASP A 294 -2.79 -18.79 22.60
CA ASP A 294 -2.43 -18.91 24.01
C ASP A 294 -1.12 -18.19 24.36
N SER A 295 -0.32 -17.85 23.34
CA SER A 295 0.92 -17.08 23.48
C SER A 295 0.72 -15.56 23.46
N LEU A 296 -0.53 -15.08 23.33
CA LEU A 296 -0.82 -13.65 23.22
C LEU A 296 -1.15 -13.04 24.58
N ASP A 297 -0.51 -11.92 24.90
CA ASP A 297 -0.76 -11.09 26.07
C ASP A 297 -1.73 -9.94 25.72
N ASP A 298 -1.57 -9.34 24.54
CA ASP A 298 -2.55 -8.47 23.88
C ASP A 298 -3.10 -9.13 22.60
N LYS A 299 -4.30 -9.70 22.72
CA LYS A 299 -5.03 -10.37 21.64
C LYS A 299 -5.51 -9.41 20.55
N ALA A 300 -5.67 -8.12 20.84
CA ALA A 300 -6.03 -7.14 19.81
C ALA A 300 -4.85 -6.89 18.85
N ASP A 301 -3.63 -7.15 19.31
CA ASP A 301 -2.37 -7.04 18.56
C ASP A 301 -1.81 -8.41 18.15
N GLN A 302 -2.68 -9.41 17.96
CA GLN A 302 -2.27 -10.77 17.57
C GLN A 302 -1.58 -10.86 16.21
N ALA A 303 -1.93 -9.94 15.31
CA ALA A 303 -1.50 -9.88 13.94
C ALA A 303 -1.75 -8.48 13.38
N GLU A 304 -1.01 -8.10 12.35
CA GLU A 304 -1.16 -6.82 11.66
C GLU A 304 -1.38 -7.04 10.17
N ASN A 305 -2.56 -6.67 9.67
CA ASN A 305 -2.83 -6.61 8.24
C ASN A 305 -2.20 -5.36 7.64
N PHE A 306 -1.54 -5.50 6.49
CA PHE A 306 -0.82 -4.39 5.86
C PHE A 306 -1.01 -4.30 4.34
N VAL A 307 -0.80 -3.10 3.78
CA VAL A 307 -0.60 -2.88 2.34
C VAL A 307 0.81 -2.35 2.10
N ILE A 308 1.56 -2.93 1.16
CA ILE A 308 2.89 -2.43 0.77
C ILE A 308 2.74 -1.10 0.04
N THR A 309 3.30 -0.02 0.59
CA THR A 309 3.22 1.33 0.01
C THR A 309 4.45 1.68 -0.81
N SER A 310 5.62 1.15 -0.46
CA SER A 310 6.85 1.33 -1.23
C SER A 310 7.88 0.24 -0.91
N VAL A 311 8.75 -0.04 -1.89
CA VAL A 311 9.87 -0.98 -1.76
C VAL A 311 11.07 -0.34 -2.45
N SER A 312 12.22 -0.21 -1.75
CA SER A 312 13.46 0.23 -2.40
C SER A 312 14.00 -0.85 -3.35
N ALA A 313 14.76 -0.45 -4.36
CA ALA A 313 15.39 -1.40 -5.27
C ALA A 313 16.28 -2.43 -4.54
N GLN A 314 16.98 -2.00 -3.47
CA GLN A 314 17.80 -2.91 -2.67
C GLN A 314 16.95 -3.90 -1.86
N ALA A 315 15.89 -3.44 -1.20
CA ALA A 315 14.98 -4.33 -0.48
C ALA A 315 14.32 -5.36 -1.39
N GLY A 316 13.89 -4.94 -2.60
CA GLY A 316 13.33 -5.86 -3.59
C GLY A 316 14.34 -6.91 -4.06
N ARG A 317 15.60 -6.52 -4.29
CA ARG A 317 16.70 -7.47 -4.61
C ARG A 317 16.99 -8.43 -3.47
N ASN A 318 17.05 -7.94 -2.23
CA ASN A 318 17.26 -8.78 -1.05
C ASN A 318 16.14 -9.81 -0.91
N LEU A 319 14.88 -9.39 -1.01
CA LEU A 319 13.72 -10.28 -0.92
C LEU A 319 13.70 -11.33 -2.03
N ARG A 320 14.00 -10.93 -3.28
CA ARG A 320 14.12 -11.84 -4.42
C ARG A 320 15.23 -12.86 -4.20
N THR A 321 16.40 -12.43 -3.73
CA THR A 321 17.56 -13.30 -3.47
C THR A 321 17.28 -14.27 -2.33
N ALA A 322 16.52 -13.84 -1.33
CA ALA A 322 16.05 -14.68 -0.23
C ALA A 322 14.97 -15.69 -0.65
N GLY A 323 14.38 -15.54 -1.84
CA GLY A 323 13.29 -16.39 -2.32
C GLY A 323 11.97 -16.15 -1.59
N GLY A 324 11.71 -14.93 -1.11
CA GLY A 324 10.53 -14.58 -0.31
C GLY A 324 10.82 -14.38 1.18
N PHE A 325 9.79 -14.49 2.02
CA PHE A 325 9.87 -14.13 3.44
C PHE A 325 10.44 -15.22 4.35
N ALA A 326 10.54 -16.48 3.92
CA ALA A 326 11.01 -17.59 4.76
C ALA A 326 12.38 -17.34 5.44
N LYS A 327 13.34 -16.72 4.76
CA LYS A 327 14.62 -16.29 5.37
C LYS A 327 14.39 -15.31 6.52
N TYR A 328 13.51 -14.34 6.30
CA TYR A 328 13.19 -13.29 7.26
C TYR A 328 12.41 -13.83 8.44
N ASP A 329 11.54 -14.81 8.25
CA ASP A 329 10.82 -15.48 9.35
C ASP A 329 11.79 -16.18 10.32
N VAL A 330 12.85 -16.80 9.82
CA VAL A 330 13.92 -17.36 10.66
C VAL A 330 14.65 -16.25 11.43
N LEU A 331 14.95 -15.12 10.77
CA LEU A 331 15.58 -13.97 11.42
C LEU A 331 14.66 -13.32 12.46
N ASN A 332 13.34 -13.29 12.22
CA ASN A 332 12.35 -12.72 13.13
C ASN A 332 12.33 -13.46 14.47
N VAL A 333 12.55 -14.78 14.48
CA VAL A 333 12.71 -15.54 15.73
C VAL A 333 13.92 -15.05 16.53
N LYS A 334 15.05 -14.80 15.86
CA LYS A 334 16.27 -14.30 16.51
C LYS A 334 16.08 -12.86 17.02
N ILE A 335 15.46 -12.01 16.21
CA ILE A 335 15.11 -10.63 16.57
C ILE A 335 14.19 -10.64 17.80
N TRP A 336 13.14 -11.45 17.79
CA TRP A 336 12.20 -11.60 18.91
C TRP A 336 12.91 -12.01 20.20
N GLN A 337 13.80 -13.02 20.16
CA GLN A 337 14.57 -13.45 21.35
C GLN A 337 15.38 -12.29 21.95
N LEU A 338 16.08 -11.52 21.11
CA LEU A 338 16.89 -10.39 21.55
C LEU A 338 16.02 -9.25 22.09
N LEU A 339 14.89 -8.96 21.43
CA LEU A 339 13.93 -7.94 21.87
C LEU A 339 13.31 -8.30 23.22
N VAL A 340 12.90 -9.55 23.42
CA VAL A 340 12.33 -10.03 24.69
C VAL A 340 13.36 -9.95 25.80
N GLN A 341 14.60 -10.41 25.55
CA GLN A 341 15.66 -10.32 26.55
C GLN A 341 15.98 -8.86 26.91
N ALA A 342 16.08 -7.97 25.92
CA ALA A 342 16.27 -6.54 26.15
C ALA A 342 15.09 -5.92 26.93
N ASN A 343 13.87 -6.33 26.62
CA ASN A 343 12.68 -5.85 27.32
C ASN A 343 12.67 -6.31 28.78
N GLN A 344 12.94 -7.58 29.05
CA GLN A 344 13.04 -8.14 30.41
C GLN A 344 14.10 -7.43 31.25
N LEU A 345 15.28 -7.16 30.67
CA LEU A 345 16.32 -6.38 31.35
C LEU A 345 15.89 -4.92 31.57
N GLY A 346 15.21 -4.32 30.59
CA GLY A 346 14.63 -2.99 30.71
C GLY A 346 13.60 -2.86 31.83
N ASP A 347 12.82 -3.91 32.10
CA ASP A 347 11.86 -3.90 33.22
C ASP A 347 12.56 -3.93 34.59
N LEU A 348 13.84 -4.30 34.66
CA LEU A 348 14.66 -4.19 35.86
C LEU A 348 15.26 -2.79 36.05
N VAL A 349 15.20 -1.93 35.03
CA VAL A 349 15.65 -0.53 35.10
C VAL A 349 14.45 0.34 35.49
N PRO A 350 14.40 0.91 36.72
CA PRO A 350 13.19 1.58 37.22
C PRO A 350 12.69 2.72 36.34
N GLU A 351 13.60 3.49 35.73
CA GLU A 351 13.26 4.60 34.83
C GLU A 351 12.58 4.10 33.54
N ILE A 352 13.06 2.99 32.97
CA ILE A 352 12.44 2.38 31.78
C ILE A 352 11.06 1.82 32.13
N ALA A 353 10.93 1.12 33.26
CA ALA A 353 9.66 0.55 33.71
C ALA A 353 8.58 1.62 33.90
N ASP A 354 8.93 2.74 34.55
CA ASP A 354 8.01 3.88 34.73
C ASP A 354 7.60 4.50 33.39
N LEU A 355 8.56 4.77 32.49
CA LEU A 355 8.28 5.30 31.16
C LEU A 355 7.37 4.36 30.34
N ARG A 356 7.57 3.04 30.41
CA ARG A 356 6.70 2.06 29.74
C ARG A 356 5.27 2.10 30.29
N GLN A 357 5.11 2.29 31.60
CA GLN A 357 3.78 2.45 32.19
C GLN A 357 3.11 3.75 31.72
N GLN A 358 3.87 4.84 31.57
CA GLN A 358 3.35 6.09 31.01
C GLN A 358 2.94 5.93 29.54
N ILE A 359 3.74 5.22 28.73
CA ILE A 359 3.42 4.89 27.34
C ILE A 359 2.12 4.10 27.26
N ALA A 360 1.96 3.04 28.05
CA ALA A 360 0.75 2.23 28.05
C ALA A 360 -0.51 3.05 28.38
N ARG A 361 -0.41 4.01 29.32
CA ARG A 361 -1.52 4.92 29.65
C ARG A 361 -1.85 5.86 28.49
N ALA A 362 -0.85 6.47 27.88
CA ALA A 362 -1.03 7.37 26.74
C ALA A 362 -1.61 6.64 25.51
N GLU A 363 -1.15 5.41 25.23
CA GLU A 363 -1.69 4.55 24.16
C GLU A 363 -3.14 4.13 24.41
N TYR A 364 -3.58 4.04 25.68
CA TYR A 364 -4.97 3.73 26.03
C TYR A 364 -5.92 4.91 25.75
N VAL A 365 -5.47 6.15 25.95
CA VAL A 365 -6.27 7.36 25.74
C VAL A 365 -6.07 8.01 24.36
N GLY A 366 -5.23 7.42 23.51
CA GLY A 366 -4.98 7.92 22.15
C GLY A 366 -4.03 9.12 22.08
N GLU A 367 -3.19 9.30 23.08
CA GLU A 367 -2.16 10.34 23.11
C GLU A 367 -0.87 9.89 22.41
N SER A 368 -0.10 10.86 21.89
CA SER A 368 1.20 10.58 21.28
C SER A 368 2.22 10.11 22.31
N THR A 369 2.91 9.00 22.01
CA THR A 369 3.90 8.39 22.91
C THR A 369 5.35 8.59 22.47
N GLN A 370 5.57 9.35 21.39
CA GLN A 370 6.88 9.49 20.75
C GLN A 370 7.97 10.00 21.70
N ALA A 371 7.66 11.02 22.51
CA ALA A 371 8.64 11.61 23.43
C ALA A 371 9.06 10.61 24.53
N LEU A 372 8.10 9.86 25.07
CA LEU A 372 8.35 8.83 26.08
C LEU A 372 9.16 7.66 25.50
N GLN A 373 8.80 7.22 24.29
CA GLN A 373 9.53 6.18 23.56
C GLN A 373 10.98 6.60 23.28
N ASN A 374 11.21 7.86 22.89
CA ASN A 374 12.57 8.39 22.68
C ASN A 374 13.40 8.39 23.97
N SER A 375 12.78 8.62 25.14
CA SER A 375 13.46 8.51 26.43
C SER A 375 13.84 7.07 26.76
N VAL A 376 12.92 6.12 26.58
CA VAL A 376 13.23 4.68 26.74
C VAL A 376 14.41 4.28 25.86
N THR A 377 14.37 4.60 24.57
CA THR A 377 15.43 4.26 23.61
C THR A 377 16.79 4.83 24.02
N ARG A 378 16.83 6.07 24.55
CA ARG A 378 18.08 6.67 25.05
C ARG A 378 18.67 5.88 26.21
N ILE A 379 17.84 5.53 27.19
CA ILE A 379 18.30 4.82 28.39
C ILE A 379 18.79 3.43 27.99
N GLU A 380 17.99 2.69 27.21
CA GLU A 380 18.35 1.36 26.69
C GLU A 380 19.64 1.38 25.86
N GLY A 381 19.92 2.47 25.13
CA GLY A 381 21.14 2.64 24.36
C GLY A 381 22.39 2.95 25.20
N SER A 382 22.22 3.36 26.46
CA SER A 382 23.31 3.66 27.39
C SER A 382 23.54 2.59 28.46
N ASP A 383 22.55 1.72 28.67
CA ASP A 383 22.62 0.65 29.66
C ASP A 383 23.57 -0.48 29.21
N SER A 384 24.47 -0.91 30.10
CA SER A 384 25.54 -1.85 29.75
C SER A 384 25.06 -3.27 29.44
N MET A 385 23.88 -3.65 29.88
CA MET A 385 23.29 -4.97 29.65
C MET A 385 22.33 -4.97 28.46
N ILE A 386 21.61 -3.87 28.26
CA ILE A 386 20.60 -3.74 27.18
C ILE A 386 21.24 -3.29 25.87
N ALA A 387 22.20 -2.36 25.90
CA ALA A 387 22.78 -1.78 24.70
C ALA A 387 23.40 -2.82 23.74
N PRO A 388 24.12 -3.87 24.21
CA PRO A 388 24.64 -4.90 23.33
C PRO A 388 23.55 -5.73 22.62
N LEU A 389 22.41 -5.96 23.28
CA LEU A 389 21.27 -6.67 22.69
C LEU A 389 20.58 -5.80 21.63
N ARG A 390 20.37 -4.51 21.95
CA ARG A 390 19.83 -3.53 20.99
C ARG A 390 20.76 -3.35 19.78
N ALA A 391 22.08 -3.36 19.98
CA ALA A 391 23.05 -3.31 18.89
C ALA A 391 22.92 -4.53 17.95
N GLN A 392 22.75 -5.74 18.49
CA GLN A 392 22.52 -6.94 17.68
C GLN A 392 21.18 -6.87 16.92
N VAL A 393 20.11 -6.39 17.56
CA VAL A 393 18.82 -6.18 16.87
C VAL A 393 18.98 -5.16 15.73
N ASN A 394 19.65 -4.04 15.99
CA ASN A 394 19.90 -3.01 14.98
C ASN A 394 20.74 -3.54 13.82
N GLU A 395 21.73 -4.41 14.08
CA GLU A 395 22.49 -5.07 13.03
C GLU A 395 21.61 -5.96 12.15
N LEU A 396 20.71 -6.74 12.74
CA LEU A 396 19.77 -7.58 11.97
C LEU A 396 18.79 -6.72 11.16
N PHE A 397 18.35 -5.59 11.71
CA PHE A 397 17.50 -4.63 11.01
C PHE A 397 18.24 -3.81 9.94
N LYS A 398 19.56 -3.95 9.74
CA LYS A 398 20.24 -3.29 8.62
C LYS A 398 19.85 -3.85 7.25
N ASP A 399 19.34 -5.07 7.17
CA ASP A 399 18.81 -5.60 5.91
C ASP A 399 17.61 -4.73 5.47
N GLU A 400 17.69 -4.19 4.25
CA GLU A 400 16.74 -3.19 3.76
C GLU A 400 15.30 -3.72 3.63
N VAL A 401 15.09 -5.04 3.66
CA VAL A 401 13.73 -5.60 3.78
C VAL A 401 13.05 -5.09 5.06
N TYR A 402 13.79 -4.92 6.16
CA TYR A 402 13.22 -4.42 7.41
C TYR A 402 13.00 -2.91 7.43
N THR A 403 13.83 -2.13 6.73
CA THR A 403 13.82 -0.66 6.84
C THR A 403 13.15 0.05 5.67
N ASP A 404 13.24 -0.53 4.46
CA ASP A 404 12.93 0.15 3.20
C ASP A 404 11.70 -0.46 2.49
N ILE A 405 11.19 -1.60 2.97
CA ILE A 405 9.80 -1.96 2.70
C ILE A 405 8.94 -1.15 3.67
N LYS A 406 8.12 -0.26 3.11
CA LYS A 406 7.13 0.49 3.87
C LYS A 406 5.77 -0.14 3.67
N VAL A 407 5.08 -0.33 4.78
CA VAL A 407 3.75 -0.93 4.81
C VAL A 407 2.81 -0.02 5.59
N TYR A 408 1.58 0.05 5.11
CA TYR A 408 0.48 0.70 5.81
C TYR A 408 -0.26 -0.32 6.66
N VAL A 409 -0.27 -0.13 7.98
CA VAL A 409 -1.12 -0.89 8.91
C VAL A 409 -2.14 0.08 9.50
N HIS A 410 -3.42 -0.25 9.41
CA HIS A 410 -4.47 0.62 9.94
C HIS A 410 -4.71 0.38 11.43
N PRO A 411 -4.80 1.41 12.30
CA PRO A 411 -4.64 2.85 12.05
C PRO A 411 -3.21 3.37 12.28
N LEU A 412 -2.23 2.49 12.49
CA LEU A 412 -0.83 2.84 12.81
C LEU A 412 -0.15 3.71 11.73
N GLY A 413 -0.67 3.70 10.50
CA GLY A 413 -0.11 4.47 9.40
C GLY A 413 0.98 3.71 8.66
N ILE A 414 1.87 4.46 8.01
CA ILE A 414 2.95 3.90 7.20
C ILE A 414 4.20 3.76 8.07
N MET A 415 4.67 2.53 8.25
CA MET A 415 5.89 2.19 8.98
C MET A 415 6.69 1.13 8.22
N ASN A 416 7.89 0.81 8.69
CA ASN A 416 8.66 -0.33 8.17
C ASN A 416 8.48 -1.57 9.05
N PHE A 417 8.93 -2.73 8.56
CA PHE A 417 8.77 -3.98 9.30
C PHE A 417 9.53 -4.00 10.62
N ALA A 418 10.70 -3.35 10.73
CA ALA A 418 11.44 -3.26 12.00
C ALA A 418 10.61 -2.59 13.11
N GLN A 419 9.90 -1.50 12.78
CA GLN A 419 9.02 -0.78 13.70
C GLN A 419 7.87 -1.68 14.18
N HIS A 420 7.22 -2.39 13.26
CA HIS A 420 6.13 -3.31 13.56
C HIS A 420 6.57 -4.47 14.45
N LEU A 421 7.68 -5.15 14.11
CA LEU A 421 8.21 -6.25 14.93
C LEU A 421 8.60 -5.80 16.34
N THR A 422 9.21 -4.63 16.46
CA THR A 422 9.59 -4.07 17.77
C THR A 422 8.36 -3.80 18.64
N ARG A 423 7.30 -3.23 18.04
CA ARG A 423 6.02 -2.98 18.71
C ARG A 423 5.37 -4.29 19.15
N LEU A 424 5.24 -5.24 18.22
CA LEU A 424 4.57 -6.51 18.44
C LEU A 424 5.28 -7.40 19.48
N ALA A 425 6.61 -7.42 19.50
CA ALA A 425 7.39 -8.13 20.52
C ALA A 425 7.25 -7.51 21.93
N ARG A 426 6.94 -6.21 22.02
CA ARG A 426 6.63 -5.55 23.29
C ARG A 426 5.22 -5.92 23.78
N MET A 427 4.24 -5.97 22.88
CA MET A 427 2.85 -6.25 23.23
C MET A 427 2.59 -7.73 23.52
N ASN A 428 3.28 -8.63 22.81
CA ASN A 428 3.15 -10.09 22.96
C ASN A 428 4.54 -10.75 23.03
N PRO A 429 5.27 -10.63 24.15
CA PRO A 429 6.62 -11.15 24.29
C PRO A 429 6.74 -12.68 24.22
N ARG A 430 5.63 -13.45 24.26
CA ARG A 430 5.67 -14.93 24.27
C ARG A 430 5.60 -15.58 22.88
N THR A 431 5.60 -14.78 21.80
CA THR A 431 5.60 -15.31 20.43
C THR A 431 6.43 -14.48 19.46
N PRO A 432 7.19 -15.11 18.55
CA PRO A 432 7.74 -14.44 17.39
C PRO A 432 6.65 -14.23 16.32
N TYR A 433 7.05 -13.56 15.22
CA TYR A 433 6.16 -13.16 14.14
C TYR A 433 6.71 -13.51 12.75
N THR A 434 5.82 -13.78 11.80
CA THR A 434 6.15 -14.07 10.39
C THR A 434 5.49 -13.09 9.44
N PHE A 435 6.05 -12.96 8.24
CA PHE A 435 5.52 -12.09 7.18
C PHE A 435 4.87 -12.89 6.07
N ASN A 436 3.72 -12.40 5.60
CA ASN A 436 2.91 -13.14 4.64
C ASN A 436 2.24 -12.18 3.65
N ILE A 437 2.07 -12.61 2.40
CA ILE A 437 1.25 -11.92 1.40
C ILE A 437 -0.09 -12.64 1.30
N HIS A 438 -1.19 -11.88 1.27
CA HIS A 438 -2.52 -12.50 1.10
C HIS A 438 -2.60 -13.23 -0.26
N PRO A 439 -3.07 -14.49 -0.30
CA PRO A 439 -3.24 -15.25 -1.54
C PRO A 439 -4.11 -14.51 -2.56
N ASP A 440 -5.17 -13.89 -2.06
CA ASP A 440 -6.23 -13.17 -2.79
C ASP A 440 -5.76 -11.81 -3.34
N THR A 441 -4.46 -11.62 -3.62
CA THR A 441 -3.96 -10.35 -4.11
C THR A 441 -4.41 -10.09 -5.56
N THR A 442 -5.55 -9.40 -5.65
CA THR A 442 -6.32 -8.97 -6.83
C THR A 442 -5.61 -8.09 -7.86
N ASN A 443 -4.30 -7.88 -7.73
CA ASN A 443 -3.61 -6.88 -8.54
C ASN A 443 -3.59 -7.21 -10.04
N ALA A 444 -3.59 -8.49 -10.42
CA ALA A 444 -3.71 -8.90 -11.83
C ALA A 444 -5.12 -8.63 -12.38
N ASP A 445 -6.16 -8.99 -11.63
CA ASP A 445 -7.56 -8.76 -12.02
C ASP A 445 -7.91 -7.27 -12.05
N LEU A 446 -7.39 -6.49 -11.09
CA LEU A 446 -7.56 -5.04 -11.05
C LEU A 446 -6.79 -4.34 -12.18
N PHE A 447 -5.62 -4.85 -12.57
CA PHE A 447 -4.91 -4.38 -13.77
C PHE A 447 -5.73 -4.65 -15.04
N GLY A 448 -6.22 -5.89 -15.21
CA GLY A 448 -7.07 -6.27 -16.35
C GLY A 448 -8.34 -5.43 -16.41
N ARG A 449 -9.00 -5.22 -15.26
CA ARG A 449 -10.18 -4.34 -15.14
C ARG A 449 -9.86 -2.92 -15.55
N HIS A 450 -8.74 -2.36 -15.09
CA HIS A 450 -8.34 -0.98 -15.43
C HIS A 450 -8.08 -0.81 -16.94
N ALA A 451 -7.39 -1.77 -17.56
CA ALA A 451 -7.20 -1.80 -19.01
C ALA A 451 -8.55 -1.85 -19.75
N ASN A 452 -9.41 -2.80 -19.38
CA ASN A 452 -10.72 -3.00 -20.01
C ASN A 452 -11.63 -1.77 -19.85
N TYR A 453 -11.66 -1.18 -18.66
CA TYR A 453 -12.41 0.04 -18.40
C TYR A 453 -11.95 1.17 -19.33
N PHE A 454 -10.64 1.44 -19.38
CA PHE A 454 -10.08 2.49 -20.22
C PHE A 454 -10.39 2.27 -21.70
N ILE A 455 -10.18 1.05 -22.20
CA ILE A 455 -10.48 0.69 -23.59
C ILE A 455 -11.97 0.92 -23.89
N SER A 456 -12.86 0.51 -22.97
CA SER A 456 -14.31 0.68 -23.14
C SER A 456 -14.73 2.15 -23.21
N GLU A 457 -14.15 3.02 -22.39
CA GLU A 457 -14.43 4.47 -22.41
C GLU A 457 -13.88 5.13 -23.68
N CYS A 458 -12.68 4.72 -24.12
CA CYS A 458 -12.11 5.15 -25.39
C CYS A 458 -13.03 4.78 -26.57
N LEU A 459 -13.53 3.54 -26.60
CA LEU A 459 -14.45 3.07 -27.64
C LEU A 459 -15.77 3.87 -27.65
N LYS A 460 -16.31 4.20 -26.47
CA LYS A 460 -17.51 5.04 -26.36
C LYS A 460 -17.29 6.45 -26.89
N SER A 461 -16.11 7.03 -26.69
CA SER A 461 -15.78 8.38 -27.18
C SER A 461 -15.61 8.49 -28.70
N LYS A 462 -15.48 7.34 -29.40
CA LYS A 462 -15.33 7.25 -30.85
C LYS A 462 -16.65 6.92 -31.58
N LYS A 463 -17.73 6.69 -30.82
CA LYS A 463 -19.10 6.58 -31.36
C LYS A 463 -19.75 7.96 -31.31
#